data_AF-A0A9E0VA10-F1
#
_entry.id   AF-A0A9E0VA10-F1
#
_cell.length_a   1.000
_cell.length_b   1.000
_cell.length_c   1.000
_cell.angle_alpha   90.00
_cell.angle_beta   90.00
_cell.angle_gamma   90.00
#
_symmetry.space_group_name_H-M   'P 1'
#
loop_
_entity.id
_entity.type
_entity.pdbx_description
1 polymer ?
#
loop_
_entity_poly.entity_id
_entity_poly.type
_entity_poly.pdbx_seq_one_letter_code
_entity_poly.pdbx_strand_id
1 'polypeptide(L)'
;MTEALNFFQSILTFRSRAPRRPDRAERELVRMLGDEARELARKAAAERENGRTTEALAADPANAEKARVFAGITLWHNERAAEKYRRAAARYDEAARIKTGRRRAFRALAAEMTRRAAEAAAAAEKTNQFLTRK
;
A
#
# COMPACT_ATOMS: atom_id res chain seq x y z
N MET A 1 16.19 -17.70 -49.04
CA MET A 1 16.37 -16.97 -47.76
C MET A 1 16.00 -15.49 -47.95
N THR A 2 14.71 -15.18 -48.07
CA THR A 2 14.23 -13.80 -48.26
C THR A 2 12.83 -13.56 -47.69
N GLU A 3 12.02 -14.61 -47.52
CA GLU A 3 10.65 -14.47 -46.96
C GLU A 3 10.63 -14.16 -45.45
N ALA A 4 11.56 -14.72 -44.67
CA ALA A 4 11.64 -14.46 -43.24
C ALA A 4 12.01 -12.99 -42.92
N LEU A 5 12.82 -12.35 -43.77
CA LEU A 5 13.21 -10.94 -43.61
C LEU A 5 12.04 -9.98 -43.85
N ASN A 6 11.16 -10.30 -44.80
CA ASN A 6 9.95 -9.51 -45.07
C ASN A 6 8.92 -9.61 -43.93
N PHE A 7 8.85 -10.76 -43.24
CA PHE A 7 7.99 -10.91 -42.05
C PHE A 7 8.42 -9.96 -40.92
N PHE A 8 9.72 -9.90 -40.60
CA PHE A 8 10.22 -9.02 -39.55
C PHE A 8 10.15 -7.53 -39.92
N GLN A 9 10.35 -7.16 -41.19
CA GLN A 9 10.14 -5.79 -41.65
C GLN A 9 8.65 -5.40 -41.62
N SER A 10 7.71 -6.32 -41.90
CA SER A 10 6.27 -6.06 -41.75
C SER A 10 5.88 -5.76 -40.29
N ILE A 11 6.49 -6.46 -39.32
CA ILE A 11 6.24 -6.25 -37.89
C ILE A 11 6.67 -4.85 -37.44
N LEU A 12 7.80 -4.36 -37.96
CA LEU A 12 8.32 -3.02 -37.62
C LEU A 12 7.59 -1.89 -38.35
N THR A 13 6.91 -2.16 -39.47
CA THR A 13 6.13 -1.18 -40.23
C THR A 13 4.64 -1.14 -39.89
N PHE A 14 4.14 -2.04 -39.03
CA PHE A 14 2.81 -1.89 -38.44
C PHE A 14 2.81 -0.76 -37.41
N ARG A 15 2.57 0.44 -37.93
CA ARG A 15 1.47 1.31 -37.48
C ARG A 15 1.32 1.38 -35.97
N SER A 16 1.66 2.55 -35.40
CA SER A 16 0.69 3.34 -34.63
C SER A 16 -0.38 2.49 -33.92
N ARG A 17 0.04 1.62 -32.98
CA ARG A 17 -0.91 0.74 -32.29
C ARG A 17 -1.67 1.64 -31.33
N ALA A 18 -2.89 2.01 -31.74
CA ALA A 18 -3.92 2.49 -30.85
C ALA A 18 -3.86 1.65 -29.56
N PRO A 19 -3.95 2.27 -28.37
CA PRO A 19 -3.82 1.55 -27.11
C PRO A 19 -4.76 0.34 -27.12
N ARG A 20 -4.18 -0.88 -27.06
CA ARG A 20 -4.97 -2.11 -26.95
C ARG A 20 -5.88 -1.93 -25.73
N ARG A 21 -7.19 -1.89 -25.99
CA ARG A 21 -8.18 -1.79 -24.91
C ARG A 21 -7.98 -2.98 -23.99
N PRO A 22 -8.04 -2.78 -22.67
CA PRO A 22 -7.89 -3.89 -21.74
C PRO A 22 -9.02 -4.90 -21.97
N ASP A 23 -8.68 -6.19 -21.98
CA ASP A 23 -9.66 -7.25 -22.17
C ASP A 23 -10.53 -7.44 -20.89
N ARG A 24 -11.44 -8.42 -20.92
CA ARG A 24 -12.33 -8.67 -19.78
C ARG A 24 -11.55 -9.14 -18.54
N ALA A 25 -10.55 -9.99 -18.73
CA ALA A 25 -9.74 -10.55 -17.64
C ALA A 25 -8.86 -9.47 -17.00
N GLU A 26 -8.24 -8.60 -17.80
CA GLU A 26 -7.45 -7.47 -17.29
C GLU A 26 -8.31 -6.51 -16.45
N ARG A 27 -9.55 -6.25 -16.87
CA ARG A 27 -10.48 -5.40 -16.09
C ARG A 27 -10.92 -6.06 -14.79
N GLU A 28 -11.14 -7.37 -14.80
CA GLU A 28 -11.50 -8.14 -13.61
C GLU A 28 -10.35 -8.20 -12.61
N LEU A 29 -9.13 -8.45 -13.07
CA LEU A 29 -7.92 -8.42 -12.25
C LEU A 29 -7.72 -7.05 -11.59
N VAL A 30 -7.87 -5.97 -12.35
CA VAL A 30 -7.79 -4.59 -11.81
C VAL A 30 -8.83 -4.34 -10.73
N ARG A 31 -10.06 -4.84 -10.91
CA ARG A 31 -11.11 -4.72 -9.88
C ARG A 31 -10.71 -5.48 -8.62
N MET A 32 -10.29 -6.74 -8.74
CA MET A 32 -9.86 -7.57 -7.61
C MET A 32 -8.69 -6.94 -6.84
N LEU A 33 -7.65 -6.49 -7.54
CA LEU A 33 -6.50 -5.80 -6.90
C LEU A 33 -6.95 -4.53 -6.17
N GLY A 34 -7.86 -3.77 -6.77
CA GLY A 34 -8.42 -2.57 -6.13
C GLY A 34 -9.34 -2.86 -4.94
N ASP A 35 -10.05 -3.99 -4.93
CA ASP A 35 -10.85 -4.44 -3.78
C ASP A 35 -9.94 -4.94 -2.64
N GLU A 36 -8.92 -5.74 -2.96
CA GLU A 36 -7.92 -6.23 -2.00
C GLU A 36 -7.16 -5.06 -1.35
N ALA A 37 -6.71 -4.09 -2.15
CA ALA A 37 -6.03 -2.89 -1.66
C ALA A 37 -6.93 -2.08 -0.70
N ARG A 38 -8.22 -1.95 -1.02
CA ARG A 38 -9.20 -1.25 -0.16
C ARG A 38 -9.39 -1.97 1.17
N GLU A 39 -9.51 -3.29 1.16
CA GLU A 39 -9.68 -4.06 2.39
C GLU A 39 -8.42 -4.00 3.27
N LEU A 40 -7.23 -4.09 2.66
CA LEU A 40 -5.97 -3.88 3.36
C LEU A 40 -5.89 -2.48 3.99
N ALA A 41 -6.25 -1.44 3.25
CA ALA A 41 -6.26 -0.07 3.74
C ALA A 41 -7.27 0.13 4.89
N ARG A 42 -8.44 -0.50 4.83
CA ARG A 42 -9.44 -0.49 5.92
C ARG A 42 -8.91 -1.14 7.19
N LYS A 43 -8.32 -2.34 7.06
CA LYS A 43 -7.68 -3.03 8.19
C LYS A 43 -6.52 -2.22 8.75
N ALA A 44 -5.70 -1.61 7.90
CA ALA A 44 -4.60 -0.74 8.34
C ALA A 44 -5.10 0.47 9.15
N ALA A 45 -6.20 1.08 8.72
CA ALA A 45 -6.81 2.20 9.44
C ALA A 45 -7.34 1.78 10.82
N ALA A 46 -7.97 0.60 10.92
CA ALA A 46 -8.41 0.07 12.20
C ALA A 46 -7.25 -0.20 13.17
N GLU A 47 -6.14 -0.77 12.67
CA GLU A 47 -4.93 -0.96 13.48
C GLU A 47 -4.34 0.36 13.93
N ARG A 48 -4.29 1.36 13.03
CA ARG A 48 -3.79 2.69 13.39
C ARG A 48 -4.65 3.35 14.46
N GLU A 49 -5.97 3.18 14.39
CA GLU A 49 -6.90 3.67 15.42
C GLU A 49 -6.64 2.99 16.76
N ASN A 50 -6.51 1.67 16.79
CA ASN A 50 -6.17 0.94 18.00
C ASN A 50 -4.84 1.43 18.59
N GLY A 51 -3.84 1.67 17.75
CA GLY A 51 -2.56 2.25 18.16
C GLY A 51 -2.70 3.64 18.79
N ARG A 52 -3.59 4.50 18.28
CA ARG A 52 -3.88 5.81 18.88
C ARG A 52 -4.57 5.68 20.24
N THR A 53 -5.54 4.77 20.35
CA THR A 53 -6.23 4.49 21.60
C THR A 53 -5.26 4.00 22.68
N THR A 54 -4.34 3.10 22.33
CA THR A 54 -3.34 2.60 23.28
C THR A 54 -2.25 3.62 23.58
N GLU A 55 -1.91 4.51 22.64
CA GLU A 55 -0.96 5.62 22.88
C GLU A 55 -1.49 6.56 23.98
N ALA A 56 -2.80 6.85 23.96
CA ALA A 56 -3.44 7.66 25.00
C ALA A 56 -3.36 7.00 26.39
N LEU A 57 -3.47 5.66 26.45
CA LEU A 57 -3.32 4.89 27.70
C LEU A 57 -1.86 4.81 28.16
N ALA A 58 -0.90 4.83 27.23
CA ALA A 58 0.53 4.84 27.54
C ALA A 58 1.02 6.20 28.09
N ALA A 59 0.25 7.27 27.88
CA ALA A 59 0.58 8.60 28.37
C ALA A 59 0.25 8.83 29.86
N ASP A 60 -0.36 7.85 30.54
CA ASP A 60 -0.70 7.94 31.96
C ASP A 60 0.57 7.94 32.84
N PRO A 61 0.92 9.07 33.50
CA PRO A 61 2.16 9.19 34.27
C PRO A 61 2.09 8.48 35.63
N ALA A 62 0.91 8.02 36.07
CA ALA A 62 0.74 7.46 37.41
C ALA A 62 1.33 6.05 37.56
N ASN A 63 1.54 5.32 36.47
CA ASN A 63 2.08 3.97 36.51
C ASN A 63 3.01 3.68 35.31
N ALA A 64 4.32 3.75 35.56
CA ALA A 64 5.36 3.57 34.55
C ALA A 64 5.37 2.16 33.91
N GLU A 65 5.02 1.12 34.67
CA GLU A 65 4.95 -0.26 34.14
C GLU A 65 3.79 -0.41 33.18
N LYS A 66 2.61 0.07 33.59
CA LYS A 66 1.41 0.10 32.74
C LYS A 66 1.65 0.92 31.46
N ALA A 67 2.30 2.08 31.59
CA ALA A 67 2.67 2.92 30.45
C ALA A 67 3.57 2.17 29.43
N ARG A 68 4.56 1.41 29.91
CA ARG A 68 5.42 0.58 29.05
C ARG A 68 4.64 -0.54 28.34
N VAL A 69 3.72 -1.21 29.03
CA VAL A 69 2.88 -2.25 28.41
C VAL A 69 2.03 -1.66 27.27
N PHE A 70 1.34 -0.54 27.52
CA PHE A 70 0.53 0.10 26.47
C PHE A 70 1.37 0.71 25.35
N ALA A 71 2.60 1.16 25.62
CA ALA A 71 3.53 1.55 24.58
C ALA A 71 3.95 0.35 23.71
N GLY A 72 4.16 -0.84 24.28
CA GLY A 72 4.40 -2.06 23.52
C GLY A 72 3.23 -2.43 22.60
N ILE A 73 1.98 -2.33 23.09
CA ILE A 73 0.77 -2.56 22.30
C ILE A 73 0.63 -1.52 21.18
N THR A 74 0.93 -0.25 21.48
CA THR A 74 0.94 0.86 20.52
C THR A 74 1.93 0.62 19.39
N LEU A 75 3.15 0.19 19.72
CA LEU A 75 4.18 -0.16 18.76
C LEU A 75 3.68 -1.24 17.80
N TRP A 76 3.15 -2.34 18.33
CA TRP A 76 2.65 -3.46 17.55
C TRP A 76 1.55 -3.05 16.56
N HIS A 77 0.55 -2.30 17.01
CA HIS A 77 -0.54 -1.84 16.14
C HIS A 77 -0.04 -0.90 15.02
N ASN A 78 0.88 0.02 15.34
CA ASN A 78 1.43 0.94 14.35
C ASN A 78 2.31 0.23 13.31
N GLU A 79 3.12 -0.76 13.70
CA GLU A 79 3.87 -1.59 12.76
C GLU A 79 2.96 -2.37 11.81
N ARG A 80 1.91 -3.00 12.36
CA ARG A 80 0.92 -3.73 11.56
C ARG A 80 0.13 -2.82 10.64
N ALA A 81 -0.19 -1.59 11.05
CA ALA A 81 -0.80 -0.59 10.20
C ALA A 81 0.13 -0.23 9.03
N ALA A 82 1.40 0.06 9.32
CA ALA A 82 2.41 0.42 8.33
C ALA A 82 2.62 -0.70 7.29
N GLU A 83 2.67 -1.95 7.74
CA GLU A 83 2.76 -3.12 6.86
C GLU A 83 1.56 -3.23 5.93
N LYS A 84 0.33 -3.17 6.47
CA LYS A 84 -0.90 -3.29 5.67
C LYS A 84 -1.04 -2.14 4.67
N TYR A 85 -0.68 -0.91 5.05
CA TYR A 85 -0.63 0.21 4.11
C TYR A 85 0.39 0.01 2.98
N ARG A 86 1.59 -0.52 3.28
CA ARG A 86 2.58 -0.88 2.23
C ARG A 86 2.04 -1.92 1.26
N ARG A 87 1.38 -2.96 1.77
CA ARG A 87 0.74 -3.99 0.92
C ARG A 87 -0.39 -3.40 0.07
N ALA A 88 -1.24 -2.53 0.65
CA ALA A 88 -2.28 -1.83 -0.10
C ALA A 88 -1.70 -0.95 -1.22
N ALA A 89 -0.61 -0.22 -0.93
CA ALA A 89 0.10 0.58 -1.93
C ALA A 89 0.60 -0.28 -3.09
N ALA A 90 1.24 -1.42 -2.80
CA ALA A 90 1.72 -2.36 -3.81
C ALA A 90 0.58 -2.88 -4.70
N ARG A 91 -0.58 -3.24 -4.12
CA ARG A 91 -1.75 -3.69 -4.90
C ARG A 91 -2.32 -2.60 -5.81
N TYR A 92 -2.38 -1.36 -5.34
CA TYR A 92 -2.78 -0.24 -6.20
C TYR A 92 -1.76 0.02 -7.30
N ASP A 93 -0.46 -0.11 -7.04
CA ASP A 93 0.57 0.02 -8.07
C ASP A 93 0.52 -1.10 -9.12
N GLU A 94 0.25 -2.35 -8.69
CA GLU A 94 -0.02 -3.47 -9.59
C GLU A 94 -1.23 -3.17 -10.50
N ALA A 95 -2.35 -2.71 -9.92
CA ALA A 95 -3.53 -2.31 -10.66
C ALA A 95 -3.26 -1.14 -11.64
N ALA A 96 -2.39 -0.20 -11.26
CA ALA A 96 -2.02 0.94 -12.09
C ALA A 96 -1.13 0.58 -13.30
N ARG A 97 -0.41 -0.54 -13.24
CA ARG A 97 0.44 -1.02 -14.35
C ARG A 97 -0.40 -1.60 -15.49
N ILE A 98 -1.59 -2.10 -15.20
CA ILE A 98 -2.53 -2.60 -16.21
C ILE A 98 -3.13 -1.40 -16.94
N LYS A 99 -3.04 -1.37 -18.28
CA LYS A 99 -3.43 -0.23 -19.15
C LYS A 99 -4.95 -0.01 -19.18
N THR A 100 -5.51 0.42 -18.06
CA THR A 100 -6.91 0.83 -17.91
C THR A 100 -7.04 2.34 -17.77
N GLY A 101 -8.25 2.87 -17.99
CA GLY A 101 -8.55 4.30 -17.78
C GLY A 101 -8.38 4.78 -16.33
N ARG A 102 -8.17 3.86 -15.36
CA ARG A 102 -8.04 4.16 -13.93
C ARG A 102 -6.60 4.28 -13.43
N ARG A 103 -5.60 4.18 -14.32
CA ARG A 103 -4.17 4.22 -13.95
C ARG A 103 -3.80 5.40 -13.05
N ARG A 104 -4.25 6.61 -13.37
CA ARG A 104 -3.94 7.82 -12.57
C ARG A 104 -4.55 7.73 -11.16
N ALA A 105 -5.79 7.25 -11.05
CA ALA A 105 -6.47 7.08 -9.77
C ALA A 105 -5.74 6.06 -8.89
N PHE A 106 -5.36 4.91 -9.44
CA PHE A 106 -4.62 3.90 -8.68
C PHE A 106 -3.23 4.37 -8.26
N ARG A 107 -2.50 5.12 -9.08
CA ARG A 107 -1.23 5.74 -8.65
C ARG A 107 -1.42 6.72 -7.50
N ALA A 108 -2.47 7.53 -7.54
CA ALA A 108 -2.78 8.47 -6.47
C ALA A 108 -3.08 7.73 -5.16
N LEU A 109 -3.87 6.64 -5.23
CA LEU A 109 -4.16 5.78 -4.08
C LEU A 109 -2.91 5.07 -3.56
N ALA A 110 -2.04 4.56 -4.43
CA ALA A 110 -0.77 3.95 -4.04
C ALA A 110 0.12 4.95 -3.29
N ALA A 111 0.26 6.17 -3.81
CA ALA A 111 1.02 7.24 -3.16
C ALA A 111 0.42 7.62 -1.79
N GLU A 112 -0.91 7.69 -1.70
CA GLU A 112 -1.60 7.95 -0.43
C GLU A 112 -1.30 6.85 0.60
N MET A 113 -1.39 5.57 0.21
CA MET A 113 -1.10 4.45 1.10
C MET A 113 0.37 4.44 1.53
N THR A 114 1.30 4.77 0.64
CA THR A 114 2.72 4.93 0.98
C THR A 114 2.94 6.02 2.02
N ARG A 115 2.27 7.17 1.89
CA ARG A 115 2.32 8.24 2.89
C ARG A 115 1.79 7.76 4.25
N ARG A 116 0.62 7.11 4.27
CA ARG A 116 0.03 6.58 5.50
C ARG A 116 0.90 5.49 6.14
N ALA A 117 1.59 4.68 5.35
CA ALA A 117 2.56 3.72 5.86
C ALA A 117 3.74 4.41 6.55
N ALA A 118 4.27 5.48 5.97
CA ALA A 118 5.35 6.27 6.56
C ALA A 118 4.90 6.94 7.88
N GLU A 119 3.69 7.49 7.92
CA GLU A 119 3.11 8.07 9.14
C GLU A 119 2.95 7.03 10.27
N ALA A 120 2.46 5.83 9.94
CA ALA A 120 2.35 4.74 10.90
C ALA A 120 3.73 4.23 11.37
N ALA A 121 4.70 4.13 10.45
CA ALA A 121 6.07 3.74 10.80
C ALA A 121 6.76 4.78 11.69
N ALA A 122 6.55 6.07 11.43
CA ALA A 122 7.08 7.14 12.28
C ALA A 122 6.46 7.11 13.70
N ALA A 123 5.17 6.79 13.81
CA ALA A 123 4.52 6.61 15.11
C ALA A 123 5.05 5.39 15.87
N ALA A 124 5.30 4.28 15.16
CA ALA A 124 5.96 3.10 15.71
C ALA A 124 7.37 3.45 16.23
N GLU A 125 8.18 4.13 15.41
CA GLU A 125 9.55 4.52 15.76
C GLU A 125 9.59 5.44 16.99
N LYS A 126 8.72 6.45 17.06
CA LYS A 126 8.58 7.31 18.25
C LYS A 126 8.27 6.49 19.52
N THR A 127 7.40 5.49 19.40
CA THR A 127 7.02 4.61 20.52
C THR A 127 8.19 3.70 20.92
N ASN A 128 8.92 3.16 19.94
CA ASN A 128 10.11 2.36 20.17
C ASN A 128 11.21 3.15 20.88
N GLN A 129 11.40 4.42 20.52
CA GLN A 129 12.33 5.32 21.23
C GLN A 129 11.91 5.55 22.70
N PHE A 130 10.61 5.67 22.98
CA PHE A 130 10.12 5.74 24.36
C PHE A 130 10.44 4.46 25.14
N LEU A 131 10.22 3.29 24.54
CA LEU A 131 10.47 1.99 25.17
C LEU A 131 11.95 1.70 25.43
N THR A 132 12.84 2.25 24.60
CA THR A 132 14.29 1.99 24.64
C THR A 132 15.09 3.02 25.46
N ARG A 133 14.47 4.14 25.85
CA ARG A 133 15.08 5.10 26.79
C ARG A 133 15.19 4.44 28.18
N LYS A 134 16.43 4.20 28.60
CA LYS A 134 16.80 3.69 29.93
C LYS A 134 16.53 4.73 31.01
#